data_AF-A0A381VN44-F1
#
_entry.id   AF-A0A381VN44-F1
#
_cell.length_a   1.000
_cell.length_b   1.000
_cell.length_c   1.000
_cell.angle_alpha   90.00
_cell.angle_beta   90.00
_cell.angle_gamma   90.00
#
_symmetry.space_group_name_H-M   'P 1'
#
loop_
_entity.id
_entity.type
_entity.pdbx_description
1 polymer ?
#
loop_
_entity_poly.entity_id
_entity_poly.type
_entity_poly.pdbx_seq_one_letter_code
_entity_poly.pdbx_strand_id
1 'polypeptide(L)'
;MSLPNFNPSSNKFINSFPFFYGWVILFVAALAHFASAPGQTYVSSIFIDPMIDDLGWSRTTFSGLYTGGSMAAAVFMIAVGKMLDKYGARKTLTVLCLLMCMATIWMSGVDSRWKL
;
A
#
# COMPACT_ATOMS: atom_id res chain seq x y z
N MET A 1 -20.96 -27.48 -32.96
CA MET A 1 -20.39 -27.07 -31.65
C MET A 1 -19.95 -25.61 -31.76
N SER A 2 -20.86 -24.64 -31.58
CA SER A 2 -20.55 -23.20 -31.68
C SER A 2 -19.97 -22.71 -30.36
N LEU A 3 -18.79 -22.11 -30.40
CA LEU A 3 -18.14 -21.52 -29.23
C LEU A 3 -19.00 -20.36 -28.68
N PRO A 4 -19.11 -20.22 -27.35
CA PRO A 4 -19.84 -19.10 -26.75
C PRO A 4 -19.16 -17.78 -27.13
N ASN A 5 -19.95 -16.86 -27.69
CA ASN A 5 -19.55 -15.49 -27.98
C ASN A 5 -19.07 -14.80 -26.70
N PHE A 6 -17.75 -14.63 -26.57
CA PHE A 6 -17.15 -13.76 -25.57
C PHE A 6 -17.53 -12.32 -25.94
N ASN A 7 -18.56 -11.78 -25.31
CA ASN A 7 -18.91 -10.38 -25.38
C ASN A 7 -18.10 -9.66 -24.30
N PRO A 8 -16.95 -9.02 -24.63
CA PRO A 8 -16.26 -8.20 -23.64
C PRO A 8 -17.20 -7.03 -23.37
N SER A 9 -17.80 -7.04 -22.18
CA SER A 9 -18.59 -5.93 -21.66
C SER A 9 -17.72 -4.67 -21.71
N SER A 10 -17.91 -3.92 -22.80
CA SER A 10 -17.22 -2.68 -23.11
C SER A 10 -17.59 -1.69 -22.01
N ASN A 11 -16.68 -1.56 -21.04
CA ASN A 11 -16.75 -0.54 -20.01
C ASN A 11 -16.61 0.83 -20.70
N LYS A 12 -17.74 1.43 -21.10
CA LYS A 12 -17.83 2.72 -21.80
C LYS A 12 -17.01 3.85 -21.17
N PHE A 13 -16.76 3.79 -19.86
CA PHE A 13 -15.93 4.77 -19.13
C PHE A 13 -14.45 4.80 -19.56
N ILE A 14 -13.90 3.73 -20.14
CA ILE A 14 -12.49 3.69 -20.58
C ILE A 14 -12.32 4.35 -21.96
N ASN A 15 -13.36 4.34 -22.79
CA ASN A 15 -13.31 4.72 -24.20
C ASN A 15 -13.64 6.20 -24.50
N SER A 16 -13.82 7.04 -23.47
CA SER A 16 -14.21 8.45 -23.67
C SER A 16 -13.03 9.42 -23.77
N PHE A 17 -11.78 8.94 -23.63
CA PHE A 17 -10.58 9.77 -23.76
C PHE A 17 -9.79 9.39 -25.03
N PRO A 18 -9.27 10.37 -25.80
CA PRO A 18 -8.53 10.12 -27.04
C PRO A 18 -7.13 9.51 -26.81
N PHE A 19 -6.79 9.16 -25.57
CA PHE A 19 -5.50 8.64 -25.15
C PHE A 19 -5.66 7.34 -24.35
N PHE A 20 -4.69 6.43 -24.47
CA PHE A 20 -4.68 5.15 -23.76
C PHE A 20 -4.73 5.41 -22.23
N TYR A 21 -5.83 5.04 -21.58
CA TYR A 21 -6.07 5.25 -20.13
C TYR A 21 -4.97 4.64 -19.24
N GLY A 22 -4.17 3.70 -19.79
CA GLY A 22 -2.98 3.19 -19.12
C GLY A 22 -1.97 4.27 -18.72
N TRP A 23 -1.85 5.38 -19.46
CA TRP A 23 -0.96 6.49 -19.08
C TRP A 23 -1.39 7.18 -17.78
N VAL A 24 -2.69 7.34 -17.56
CA VAL A 24 -3.23 7.89 -16.30
C VAL A 24 -2.96 6.94 -15.14
N ILE A 25 -3.17 5.63 -15.35
CA ILE A 25 -2.85 4.60 -14.34
C ILE A 25 -1.36 4.63 -13.99
N LEU A 26 -0.49 4.77 -15.00
CA LEU A 26 0.96 4.80 -14.83
C LEU A 26 1.40 6.01 -14.00
N PHE A 27 0.83 7.20 -14.26
CA PHE A 27 1.11 8.40 -13.49
C PHE A 27 0.64 8.27 -12.03
N VAL A 28 -0.59 7.78 -11.80
CA VAL A 28 -1.12 7.57 -10.44
C VAL A 28 -0.32 6.52 -9.68
N ALA A 29 0.07 5.42 -10.33
CA ALA A 29 0.92 4.40 -9.73
C ALA A 29 2.32 4.94 -9.39
N ALA A 30 2.92 5.72 -10.29
CA ALA A 30 4.21 6.35 -10.04
C ALA A 30 4.14 7.33 -8.87
N LEU A 31 3.09 8.15 -8.79
CA LEU A 31 2.89 9.09 -7.69
C LEU A 31 2.66 8.36 -6.36
N ALA A 32 1.86 7.29 -6.35
CA ALA A 32 1.65 6.47 -5.16
C ALA A 32 2.94 5.80 -4.69
N HIS A 33 3.75 5.27 -5.62
CA HIS A 33 5.03 4.64 -5.31
C HIS A 33 6.07 5.66 -4.82
N PHE A 34 6.06 6.87 -5.38
CA PHE A 34 6.88 7.99 -4.91
C PHE A 34 6.46 8.46 -3.52
N ALA A 35 5.16 8.58 -3.25
CA ALA A 35 4.63 8.93 -1.94
C ALA A 35 4.91 7.85 -0.87
N SER A 36 5.13 6.59 -1.26
CA SER A 36 5.58 5.53 -0.36
C SER A 36 7.08 5.62 -0.01
N ALA A 37 7.89 6.34 -0.80
CA ALA A 37 9.35 6.42 -0.63
C ALA A 37 9.82 6.92 0.77
N PRO A 38 9.19 7.94 1.40
CA PRO A 38 9.56 8.37 2.76
C PRO A 38 9.30 7.33 3.85
N GLY A 39 8.42 6.35 3.59
CA GLY A 39 8.09 5.26 4.53
C GLY A 39 8.78 3.93 4.22
N GLN A 40 9.66 3.89 3.21
CA GLN A 40 10.43 2.70 2.88
C GLN A 40 11.52 2.46 3.93
N THR A 41 11.97 1.20 4.02
CA THR A 41 12.95 0.72 5.01
C THR A 41 14.19 1.61 5.16
N TYR A 42 14.66 2.21 4.07
CA TYR A 42 15.88 3.02 4.06
C TYR A 42 15.71 4.35 4.82
N VAL A 43 14.59 5.05 4.64
CA VAL A 43 14.36 6.34 5.32
C VAL A 43 14.07 6.12 6.79
N SER A 44 13.28 5.10 7.14
CA SER A 44 13.03 4.70 8.53
C SER A 44 14.31 4.34 9.28
N SER A 45 15.30 3.73 8.61
CA SER A 45 16.57 3.31 9.24
C SER A 45 17.41 4.47 9.79
N ILE A 46 17.31 5.66 9.19
CA ILE A 46 18.04 6.86 9.62
C ILE A 46 17.47 7.41 10.94
N PHE A 47 16.18 7.18 11.20
CA PHE A 47 15.51 7.62 12.43
C PHE A 47 15.63 6.62 13.58
N ILE A 48 16.18 5.42 13.34
CA ILE A 48 16.32 4.37 14.37
C ILE A 48 17.28 4.81 15.47
N ASP A 49 18.48 5.28 15.10
CA ASP A 49 19.50 5.67 16.08
C ASP A 49 19.03 6.81 17.01
N PRO A 50 18.46 7.93 16.52
CA PRO A 50 17.92 8.96 17.41
C PRO A 50 16.68 8.50 18.22
N MET A 51 15.82 7.60 17.68
CA MET A 51 14.71 7.02 18.46
C MET A 51 15.20 6.11 19.60
N ILE A 52 16.26 5.35 19.37
CA ILE A 52 16.88 4.47 20.37
C ILE A 52 17.46 5.30 21.52
N ASP A 53 18.12 6.40 21.20
CA ASP A 53 18.69 7.34 22.17
C ASP A 53 17.59 8.09 22.96
N ASP A 54 16.51 8.56 22.30
CA ASP A 54 15.42 9.29 22.95
C ASP A 54 14.45 8.42 23.77
N LEU A 55 14.18 7.17 23.35
CA LEU A 55 13.31 6.23 24.08
C LEU A 55 14.06 5.35 25.09
N GLY A 56 15.40 5.33 25.05
CA GLY A 56 16.23 4.44 25.87
C GLY A 56 16.03 2.95 25.55
N TRP A 57 15.57 2.62 24.35
CA TRP A 57 15.31 1.24 23.93
C TRP A 57 16.59 0.55 23.47
N SER A 58 16.78 -0.73 23.81
CA SER A 58 17.92 -1.48 23.25
C SER A 58 17.73 -1.72 21.75
N ARG A 59 18.83 -1.74 20.98
CA ARG A 59 18.83 -2.15 19.55
C ARG A 59 18.13 -3.49 19.33
N THR A 60 18.24 -4.42 20.28
CA THR A 60 17.58 -5.73 20.22
C THR A 60 16.06 -5.62 20.27
N THR A 61 15.52 -4.78 21.15
CA THR A 61 14.07 -4.54 21.26
C THR A 61 13.52 -3.94 19.97
N PHE A 62 14.22 -2.95 19.41
CA PHE A 62 13.84 -2.33 18.15
C PHE A 62 13.86 -3.35 16.99
N SER A 63 14.93 -4.15 16.89
CA SER A 63 15.05 -5.18 15.85
C SER A 63 13.96 -6.26 15.95
N GLY A 64 13.54 -6.60 17.18
CA GLY A 64 12.44 -7.54 17.42
C GLY A 64 11.10 -6.98 16.96
N LEU A 65 10.80 -5.71 17.28
CA LEU A 65 9.59 -5.03 16.81
C LEU A 65 9.59 -4.90 15.28
N TYR A 66 10.71 -4.50 14.68
CA TYR A 66 10.84 -4.37 13.22
C TYR A 66 10.63 -5.71 12.51
N THR A 67 11.21 -6.79 13.04
CA THR A 67 11.03 -8.15 12.51
C THR A 67 9.58 -8.60 12.66
N GLY A 68 8.95 -8.36 13.82
CA GLY A 68 7.54 -8.65 14.05
C GLY A 68 6.62 -7.92 13.08
N GLY A 69 6.85 -6.62 12.87
CA GLY A 69 6.13 -5.82 11.88
C GLY A 69 6.32 -6.33 10.46
N SER A 70 7.55 -6.73 10.10
CA SER A 70 7.86 -7.30 8.78
C SER A 70 7.17 -8.64 8.55
N MET A 71 7.13 -9.51 9.56
CA MET A 71 6.41 -10.78 9.48
C MET A 71 4.90 -10.58 9.35
N ALA A 72 4.33 -9.65 10.13
CA ALA A 72 2.93 -9.28 10.00
C ALA A 72 2.61 -8.76 8.59
N ALA A 73 3.47 -7.89 8.04
CA ALA A 73 3.35 -7.40 6.67
C ALA A 73 3.42 -8.54 5.64
N ALA A 74 4.33 -9.51 5.81
CA ALA A 74 4.44 -10.66 4.92
C ALA A 74 3.16 -11.52 4.91
N VAL A 75 2.55 -11.76 6.08
CA VAL A 75 1.26 -12.47 6.18
C VAL A 75 0.15 -11.68 5.48
N PHE A 76 0.09 -10.37 5.69
CA PHE A 76 -0.86 -9.49 5.00
C PHE A 76 -0.67 -9.52 3.49
N MET A 77 0.57 -9.59 3.00
CA MET A 77 0.86 -9.62 1.57
C MET A 77 0.31 -10.88 0.89
N ILE A 78 0.31 -12.03 1.57
CA ILE A 78 -0.33 -13.26 1.07
C ILE A 78 -1.84 -13.05 0.90
N ALA A 79 -2.50 -12.38 1.86
CA ALA A 79 -3.93 -12.08 1.78
C ALA A 79 -4.25 -11.09 0.66
N VAL A 80 -3.45 -10.01 0.54
CA VAL A 80 -3.60 -8.99 -0.50
C VAL A 80 -3.37 -9.58 -1.89
N GLY A 81 -2.36 -10.45 -2.07
CA GLY A 81 -2.11 -11.15 -3.34
C GLY A 81 -3.30 -12.01 -3.77
N LYS A 82 -3.87 -12.79 -2.84
CA LYS A 82 -5.11 -13.56 -3.11
C LYS A 82 -6.29 -12.69 -3.50
N MET A 83 -6.45 -11.51 -2.89
CA MET A 83 -7.50 -10.58 -3.26
C MET A 83 -7.25 -9.94 -4.63
N LEU A 84 -6.00 -9.62 -4.95
CA LEU A 84 -5.59 -9.09 -6.25
C LEU A 84 -5.98 -10.04 -7.38
N ASP A 85 -5.65 -11.33 -7.23
CA ASP A 85 -5.91 -12.37 -8.22
C ASP A 85 -7.42 -12.64 -8.37
N LYS A 86 -8.19 -12.57 -7.28
CA LYS A 86 -9.62 -12.88 -7.28
C LYS A 86 -10.51 -11.72 -7.75
N TYR A 87 -10.20 -10.47 -7.37
CA TYR A 87 -11.05 -9.31 -7.62
C TYR A 87 -10.52 -8.38 -8.73
N GLY A 88 -9.33 -8.67 -9.24
CA GLY A 88 -8.64 -7.89 -10.26
C GLY A 88 -7.96 -6.65 -9.69
N ALA A 89 -6.91 -6.20 -10.39
CA ALA A 89 -6.08 -5.07 -9.95
C ALA A 89 -6.88 -3.79 -9.69
N ARG A 90 -7.90 -3.50 -10.51
CA ARG A 90 -8.63 -2.21 -10.46
C ARG A 90 -9.43 -2.01 -9.16
N LYS A 91 -10.12 -3.05 -8.69
CA LYS A 91 -10.88 -3.00 -7.43
C LYS A 91 -9.95 -3.02 -6.23
N THR A 92 -8.92 -3.85 -6.29
CA THR A 92 -7.95 -4.03 -5.21
C THR A 92 -7.14 -2.76 -4.95
N LEU A 93 -6.64 -2.09 -6.00
CA LEU A 93 -5.94 -0.79 -5.89
C LEU A 93 -6.82 0.30 -5.27
N THR A 94 -8.10 0.36 -5.65
CA THR A 94 -9.03 1.36 -5.10
C THR A 94 -9.24 1.15 -3.61
N VAL A 95 -9.44 -0.10 -3.18
CA VAL A 95 -9.58 -0.46 -1.75
C VAL A 95 -8.30 -0.15 -0.98
N LEU A 96 -7.13 -0.50 -1.54
CA LEU A 96 -5.84 -0.19 -0.91
C LEU A 96 -5.62 1.31 -0.73
N CYS A 97 -5.90 2.12 -1.75
CA CYS A 97 -5.81 3.58 -1.63
C CYS A 97 -6.74 4.14 -0.54
N LEU A 98 -7.98 3.64 -0.45
CA LEU A 98 -8.93 4.06 0.58
C LEU A 98 -8.45 3.67 1.98
N LEU A 99 -7.98 2.44 2.16
CA LEU A 99 -7.41 1.97 3.43
C LEU A 99 -6.19 2.79 3.83
N MET A 100 -5.32 3.12 2.88
CA MET A 100 -4.14 3.94 3.14
C MET A 100 -4.53 5.37 3.54
N CYS A 101 -5.53 5.96 2.88
CA CYS A 101 -6.05 7.28 3.22
C CYS A 101 -6.71 7.29 4.62
N MET A 102 -7.44 6.24 4.98
CA MET A 102 -7.97 6.10 6.34
C MET A 102 -6.85 5.92 7.38
N ALA A 103 -5.81 5.15 7.05
CA ALA A 103 -4.66 4.95 7.94
C ALA A 103 -3.90 6.26 8.17
N THR A 104 -3.73 7.13 7.16
CA THR A 104 -3.09 8.44 7.33
C THR A 104 -3.96 9.40 8.15
N ILE A 105 -5.28 9.39 7.96
CA ILE A 105 -6.20 10.17 8.81
C ILE A 105 -6.14 9.67 10.26
N TRP A 106 -6.08 8.35 10.47
CA TRP A 106 -5.93 7.76 11.80
C TRP A 106 -4.62 8.19 12.45
N MET A 107 -3.51 8.10 11.72
CA MET A 107 -2.19 8.58 12.15
C MET A 107 -2.20 10.08 12.49
N SER A 108 -2.93 10.89 11.73
CA SER A 108 -3.06 12.33 12.00
C SER A 108 -3.75 12.64 13.36
N GLY A 109 -4.45 11.68 13.97
CA GLY A 109 -5.08 11.82 15.30
C GLY A 109 -4.27 11.19 16.45
N VAL A 110 -3.03 10.78 16.19
CA VAL A 110 -2.13 10.19 17.18
C VAL A 110 -1.40 11.30 17.93
N ASP A 111 -2.07 11.89 18.93
CA ASP A 111 -1.50 12.94 19.80
C ASP A 111 -0.85 12.41 21.10
N SER A 112 -0.83 11.09 21.33
CA SER A 112 -0.49 10.53 22.65
C SER A 112 0.34 9.25 22.60
N ARG A 113 1.35 9.17 23.51
CA ARG A 113 2.40 8.13 23.68
C ARG A 113 1.96 6.65 23.63
N TRP A 114 0.66 6.37 23.75
CA TRP A 114 0.07 5.02 23.78
C TRP A 114 -0.67 4.63 22.49
N LYS A 115 -0.77 5.54 21.51
CA LYS A 115 -1.51 5.34 20.25
C LYS A 115 -0.60 5.00 19.04
N LEU A 116 0.70 4.86 19.27
CA LEU A 116 1.67 4.28 18.34
C LEU A 116 1.41 2.77 18.20
#